data_AF-A0A2E4J3F3-F1
#
_entry.id   AF-A0A2E4J3F3-F1
#
_cell.length_a   1.000
_cell.length_b   1.000
_cell.length_c   1.000
_cell.angle_alpha   90.00
_cell.angle_beta   90.00
_cell.angle_gamma   90.00
#
_symmetry.space_group_name_H-M   'P 1'
#
loop_
_entity.id
_entity.type
_entity.pdbx_description
1 polymer ?
#
loop_
_entity_poly.entity_id
_entity_poly.type
_entity_poly.pdbx_seq_one_letter_code
_entity_poly.pdbx_strand_id
1 'polypeptide(L)'
;MSRGEGQVDHVLECQVLRHATREVLSGDDRKNDGVVRRFSAAANDVSNLNLTSRRVNQSKKGPFTAALNRLEKGATKVDVEGLARKGRASWLVDEGAWANVEREIVESYDAMERRLEAERATRAHAKTLARATEAVRETLDKMGLLD
;
A
#
# COMPACT_ATOMS: atom_id res chain seq x y z
N MET A 1 4.30 4.59 -32.99
CA MET A 1 4.50 3.91 -31.69
C MET A 1 4.38 4.96 -30.60
N SER A 2 3.22 5.05 -29.95
CA SER A 2 3.02 5.99 -28.85
C SER A 2 3.83 5.52 -27.64
N ARG A 3 4.73 6.36 -27.13
CA ARG A 3 5.45 6.12 -25.87
C ARG A 3 4.38 6.00 -24.79
N GLY A 4 4.20 4.79 -24.26
CA GLY A 4 3.33 4.58 -23.12
C GLY A 4 3.85 5.43 -21.97
N GLU A 5 3.13 6.51 -21.65
CA GLU A 5 3.42 7.35 -20.49
C GLU A 5 3.36 6.45 -19.25
N GLY A 6 4.53 6.22 -18.65
CA GLY A 6 4.62 5.60 -17.33
C GLY A 6 3.82 6.46 -16.36
N GLN A 7 2.90 5.85 -15.62
CA GLN A 7 2.17 6.53 -14.57
C GLN A 7 2.77 6.10 -13.24
N VAL A 8 3.09 7.09 -12.41
CA VAL A 8 3.43 6.87 -11.01
C VAL A 8 2.27 6.13 -10.36
N ASP A 9 2.53 4.94 -9.83
CA ASP A 9 1.52 4.11 -9.19
C ASP A 9 1.12 4.68 -7.82
N HIS A 10 0.26 5.68 -7.82
CA HIS A 10 -0.09 6.42 -6.61
C HIS A 10 -1.29 5.89 -5.85
N VAL A 11 -2.17 5.09 -6.48
CA VAL A 11 -3.52 4.87 -5.93
C VAL A 11 -3.55 3.69 -4.98
N LEU A 12 -2.77 2.65 -5.24
CA LEU A 12 -2.82 1.40 -4.48
C LEU A 12 -2.15 1.50 -3.13
N GLU A 13 -0.88 1.94 -3.14
CA GLU A 13 -0.12 2.20 -1.92
C GLU A 13 -0.86 3.20 -1.04
N CYS A 14 -1.33 4.33 -1.58
CA CYS A 14 -2.11 5.29 -0.80
C CYS A 14 -3.43 4.72 -0.26
N GLN A 15 -4.10 3.81 -0.96
CA GLN A 15 -5.35 3.20 -0.49
C GLN A 15 -5.10 2.20 0.63
N VAL A 16 -4.10 1.33 0.48
CA VAL A 16 -3.68 0.37 1.51
C VAL A 16 -3.19 1.11 2.74
N LEU A 17 -2.32 2.12 2.57
CA LEU A 17 -1.81 2.95 3.65
C LEU A 17 -2.93 3.70 4.37
N ARG A 18 -3.87 4.34 3.64
CA ARG A 18 -5.00 5.03 4.28
C ARG A 18 -5.91 4.09 5.05
N HIS A 19 -6.19 2.91 4.51
CA HIS A 19 -7.02 1.92 5.19
C HIS A 19 -6.33 1.41 6.46
N ALA A 20 -5.08 0.96 6.34
CA ALA A 20 -4.28 0.43 7.44
C ALA A 20 -4.08 1.43 8.57
N THR A 21 -3.76 2.68 8.22
CA THR A 21 -3.45 3.71 9.20
C THR A 21 -4.66 4.47 9.71
N ARG A 22 -5.87 4.19 9.18
CA ARG A 22 -7.09 4.94 9.49
C ARG A 22 -7.29 5.06 11.00
N GLU A 23 -7.30 3.94 11.71
CA GLU A 23 -7.55 3.92 13.17
C GLU A 23 -6.38 4.46 14.00
N VAL A 24 -5.15 4.41 13.46
CA VAL A 24 -3.95 4.85 14.16
C VAL A 24 -3.74 6.36 14.03
N LEU A 25 -4.09 6.92 12.87
CA LEU A 25 -3.84 8.31 12.51
C LEU A 25 -5.09 9.20 12.59
N SER A 26 -6.31 8.65 12.67
CA SER A 26 -7.56 9.42 12.82
C SER A 26 -7.89 9.87 14.26
N GLY A 27 -6.92 9.79 15.18
CA GLY A 27 -7.10 10.24 16.56
C GLY A 27 -6.80 11.72 16.74
N ASP A 28 -7.70 12.44 17.42
CA ASP A 28 -7.63 13.84 17.92
C ASP A 28 -6.55 14.72 17.24
N ASP A 29 -6.96 15.36 16.14
CA ASP A 29 -6.17 15.86 15.01
C ASP A 29 -4.93 16.72 15.35
N ARG A 30 -4.81 17.29 16.55
CA ARG A 30 -3.66 18.15 16.92
C ARG A 30 -2.42 17.41 17.40
N LYS A 31 -2.53 16.16 17.86
CA LYS A 31 -1.38 15.41 18.41
C LYS A 31 -0.61 14.60 17.36
N ASN A 32 -1.24 14.33 16.22
CA ASN A 32 -0.69 13.42 15.20
C ASN A 32 -0.29 14.12 13.89
N ASP A 33 -0.53 15.44 13.73
CA ASP A 33 -0.17 16.18 12.51
C ASP A 33 1.29 15.96 12.06
N GLY A 34 2.23 16.00 13.01
CA GLY A 34 3.65 15.76 12.72
C GLY A 34 3.96 14.31 12.32
N VAL A 35 3.15 13.35 12.75
CA VAL A 35 3.25 11.93 12.38
C VAL A 35 2.63 11.70 11.01
N VAL A 36 1.42 12.23 10.77
CA VAL A 36 0.72 12.17 9.48
C VAL A 36 1.56 12.80 8.36
N ARG A 37 2.21 13.93 8.62
CA ARG A 37 3.11 14.58 7.65
C ARG A 37 4.33 13.72 7.31
N ARG A 38 5.01 13.14 8.30
CA ARG A 38 6.17 12.26 8.07
C ARG A 38 5.77 10.98 7.34
N PHE A 39 4.65 10.38 7.74
CA PHE A 39 4.10 9.21 7.09
C PHE A 39 3.74 9.49 5.63
N SER A 40 3.06 10.61 5.38
CA SER A 40 2.71 11.03 4.02
C SER A 40 3.96 11.38 3.19
N ALA A 41 4.98 12.00 3.79
CA ALA A 41 6.23 12.31 3.12
C ALA A 41 7.00 11.04 2.73
N ALA A 42 7.13 10.08 3.66
CA ALA A 42 7.79 8.80 3.40
C ALA A 42 7.06 7.99 2.33
N ALA A 43 5.72 7.94 2.39
CA ALA A 43 4.90 7.29 1.37
C ALA A 43 5.08 7.94 -0.01
N ASN A 44 4.96 9.27 -0.10
CA ASN A 44 5.08 9.98 -1.38
C ASN A 44 6.47 9.87 -2.02
N ASP A 45 7.53 9.84 -1.22
CA ASP A 45 8.91 9.73 -1.71
C ASP A 45 9.16 8.36 -2.36
N VAL A 46 8.73 7.29 -1.70
CA VAL A 46 8.83 5.92 -2.21
C VAL A 46 7.90 5.69 -3.41
N SER A 47 6.67 6.21 -3.35
CA SER A 47 5.69 6.08 -4.43
C SER A 47 6.16 6.71 -5.75
N ASN A 48 7.11 7.66 -5.74
CA ASN A 48 7.65 8.27 -6.96
C ASN A 48 8.58 7.34 -7.77
N LEU A 49 8.92 6.15 -7.25
CA LEU A 49 9.83 5.20 -7.89
C LEU A 49 9.11 4.15 -8.77
N ASN A 50 7.80 3.95 -8.57
CA ASN A 50 7.03 2.91 -9.27
C ASN A 50 6.41 3.44 -10.57
N LEU A 51 7.21 3.44 -11.63
CA LEU A 51 6.75 3.72 -12.99
C LEU A 51 6.21 2.44 -13.63
N THR A 52 4.89 2.29 -13.62
CA THR A 52 4.23 1.21 -14.38
C THR A 52 3.35 1.77 -15.50
N SER A 53 2.96 0.92 -16.45
CA SER A 53 2.06 1.38 -17.52
C SER A 53 0.68 1.72 -16.96
N ARG A 54 0.03 2.73 -17.54
CA ARG A 54 -1.38 3.08 -17.23
C ARG A 54 -2.32 1.86 -17.23
N ARG A 55 -2.09 0.91 -18.15
CA ARG A 55 -2.90 -0.31 -18.27
C ARG A 55 -2.76 -1.23 -17.05
N VAL A 56 -1.53 -1.41 -16.56
CA VAL A 56 -1.26 -2.16 -15.33
C VAL A 56 -1.96 -1.49 -14.16
N ASN A 57 -1.70 -0.19 -13.93
CA ASN A 57 -2.31 0.59 -12.83
C ASN A 57 -3.84 0.51 -12.77
N GLN A 58 -4.51 0.67 -13.91
CA GLN A 58 -5.97 0.56 -13.95
C GLN A 58 -6.46 -0.86 -13.66
N SER A 59 -5.73 -1.87 -14.11
CA SER A 59 -6.12 -3.27 -13.92
C SER A 59 -5.96 -3.72 -12.46
N LYS A 60 -4.87 -3.32 -11.79
CA LYS A 60 -4.64 -3.71 -10.39
C LYS A 60 -5.56 -3.01 -9.39
N LYS A 61 -6.10 -1.83 -9.68
CA LYS A 61 -6.98 -1.10 -8.74
C LYS A 61 -8.18 -1.91 -8.23
N GLY A 62 -8.84 -2.67 -9.11
CA GLY A 62 -10.06 -3.41 -8.80
C GLY A 62 -9.87 -4.48 -7.71
N PRO A 63 -8.94 -5.45 -7.91
CA PRO A 63 -8.66 -6.51 -6.95
C PRO A 63 -8.35 -6.00 -5.54
N PHE A 64 -7.49 -5.01 -5.39
CA PHE A 64 -7.15 -4.46 -4.08
C PHE A 64 -8.29 -3.65 -3.45
N THR A 65 -9.03 -2.87 -4.24
CA THR A 65 -10.23 -2.20 -3.73
C THR A 65 -11.22 -3.24 -3.18
N ALA A 66 -11.40 -4.36 -3.88
CA ALA A 66 -12.22 -5.46 -3.42
C ALA A 66 -11.64 -6.13 -2.15
N ALA A 67 -10.32 -6.27 -2.05
CA ALA A 67 -9.67 -6.80 -0.86
C ALA A 67 -9.88 -5.90 0.37
N LEU A 68 -9.62 -4.60 0.24
CA LEU A 68 -9.84 -3.61 1.31
C LEU A 68 -11.30 -3.60 1.78
N ASN A 69 -12.25 -3.62 0.85
CA ASN A 69 -13.68 -3.69 1.17
C ASN A 69 -14.07 -4.97 1.93
N ARG A 70 -13.36 -6.09 1.70
CA ARG A 70 -13.60 -7.35 2.43
C ARG A 70 -13.01 -7.26 3.84
N LEU A 71 -11.81 -6.71 3.99
CA LEU A 71 -11.18 -6.47 5.29
C LEU A 71 -12.03 -5.52 6.16
N GLU A 72 -12.55 -4.43 5.56
CA GLU A 72 -13.47 -3.50 6.21
C GLU A 72 -14.77 -4.16 6.70
N LYS A 73 -15.20 -5.24 6.04
CA LYS A 73 -16.37 -6.04 6.44
C LYS A 73 -16.05 -7.15 7.43
N GLY A 74 -14.80 -7.21 7.93
CA GLY A 74 -14.37 -8.17 8.94
C GLY A 74 -13.74 -9.45 8.39
N ALA A 75 -13.36 -9.52 7.11
CA ALA A 75 -12.57 -10.64 6.62
C ALA A 75 -11.21 -10.69 7.32
N THR A 76 -10.80 -11.87 7.78
CA THR A 76 -9.52 -12.07 8.47
C THR A 76 -8.36 -12.32 7.51
N LYS A 77 -8.62 -12.91 6.35
CA LYS A 77 -7.68 -13.04 5.23
C LYS A 77 -8.41 -12.91 3.89
N VAL A 78 -7.73 -12.36 2.89
CA VAL A 78 -8.23 -12.16 1.53
C VAL A 78 -7.14 -12.48 0.53
N ASP A 79 -7.40 -13.46 -0.32
CA ASP A 79 -6.56 -13.79 -1.47
C ASP A 79 -6.73 -12.73 -2.58
N VAL A 80 -5.81 -11.77 -2.66
CA VAL A 80 -5.85 -10.67 -3.64
C VAL A 80 -5.49 -11.14 -5.05
N GLU A 81 -4.61 -12.13 -5.20
CA GLU A 81 -4.32 -12.75 -6.50
C GLU A 81 -5.56 -13.46 -7.05
N GLY A 82 -6.27 -14.22 -6.21
CA GLY A 82 -7.53 -14.87 -6.58
C GLY A 82 -8.61 -13.86 -6.99
N LEU A 83 -8.62 -12.66 -6.39
CA LEU A 83 -9.45 -11.54 -6.84
C LEU A 83 -9.01 -10.99 -8.21
N ALA A 84 -7.71 -10.92 -8.47
CA ALA A 84 -7.16 -10.50 -9.75
C ALA A 84 -7.53 -11.48 -10.86
N ARG A 85 -7.32 -12.78 -10.62
CA ARG A 85 -7.59 -13.88 -11.56
C ARG A 85 -9.06 -13.97 -11.96
N LYS A 86 -9.98 -13.67 -11.04
CA LYS A 86 -11.44 -13.68 -11.30
C LYS A 86 -11.96 -12.39 -11.93
N GLY A 87 -11.14 -11.34 -11.98
CA GLY A 87 -11.55 -10.00 -12.39
C GLY A 87 -11.00 -9.59 -13.75
N ARG A 88 -11.11 -8.29 -14.05
CA ARG A 88 -10.53 -7.67 -15.26
C ARG A 88 -9.00 -7.64 -15.25
N ALA A 89 -8.37 -8.10 -14.17
CA ALA A 89 -6.94 -8.18 -13.98
C ALA A 89 -6.38 -9.57 -14.28
N SER A 90 -7.18 -10.54 -14.75
CA SER A 90 -6.72 -11.91 -14.98
C SER A 90 -5.48 -11.97 -15.88
N TRP A 91 -5.44 -11.11 -16.90
CA TRP A 91 -4.30 -10.97 -17.81
C TRP A 91 -2.98 -10.65 -17.10
N LEU A 92 -3.00 -9.92 -15.98
CA LEU A 92 -1.79 -9.67 -15.19
C LEU A 92 -1.25 -10.96 -14.57
N VAL A 93 -2.15 -11.84 -14.12
CA VAL A 93 -1.80 -13.13 -13.54
C VAL A 93 -1.33 -14.09 -14.63
N ASP A 94 -2.09 -14.18 -15.72
CA ASP A 94 -1.82 -15.08 -16.85
C ASP A 94 -0.48 -14.76 -17.54
N GLU A 95 -0.10 -13.48 -17.61
CA GLU A 95 1.17 -13.02 -18.18
C GLU A 95 2.33 -13.01 -17.16
N GLY A 96 2.09 -13.44 -15.91
CA GLY A 96 3.09 -13.42 -14.83
C GLY A 96 3.47 -12.02 -14.32
N ALA A 97 2.81 -10.97 -14.80
CA ALA A 97 3.02 -9.60 -14.37
C ALA A 97 2.52 -9.32 -12.94
N TRP A 98 1.62 -10.15 -12.41
CA TRP A 98 1.07 -10.01 -11.07
C TRP A 98 2.13 -10.17 -9.97
N ALA A 99 3.05 -11.12 -10.11
CA ALA A 99 4.16 -11.30 -9.17
C ALA A 99 5.05 -10.04 -9.06
N ASN A 100 5.17 -9.27 -10.15
CA ASN A 100 5.88 -7.98 -10.10
C ASN A 100 5.08 -6.94 -9.31
N VAL A 101 3.75 -6.91 -9.45
CA VAL A 101 2.88 -6.01 -8.67
C VAL A 101 2.98 -6.31 -7.17
N GLU A 102 2.97 -7.59 -6.79
CA GLU A 102 3.10 -8.00 -5.38
C GLU A 102 4.46 -7.59 -4.83
N ARG A 103 5.54 -7.90 -5.56
CA ARG A 103 6.89 -7.51 -5.18
C ARG A 103 7.03 -6.00 -5.05
N GLU A 104 6.56 -5.21 -6.02
CA GLU A 104 6.63 -3.74 -5.98
C GLU A 104 5.93 -3.16 -4.74
N ILE A 105 4.79 -3.73 -4.34
CA ILE A 105 4.06 -3.27 -3.16
C ILE A 105 4.84 -3.57 -1.87
N VAL A 106 5.42 -4.76 -1.75
CA VAL A 106 6.26 -5.13 -0.61
C VAL A 106 7.53 -4.29 -0.55
N GLU A 107 8.23 -4.13 -1.68
CA GLU A 107 9.43 -3.29 -1.77
C GLU A 107 9.14 -1.83 -1.38
N SER A 108 7.97 -1.32 -1.76
CA SER A 108 7.53 0.02 -1.41
C SER A 108 7.20 0.16 0.07
N TYR A 109 6.55 -0.85 0.65
CA TYR A 109 6.35 -0.90 2.09
C TYR A 109 7.69 -0.94 2.84
N ASP A 110 8.62 -1.80 2.46
CA ASP A 110 9.93 -1.93 3.10
C ASP A 110 10.75 -0.64 2.99
N ALA A 111 10.70 0.04 1.84
CA ALA A 111 11.36 1.32 1.65
C ALA A 111 10.75 2.42 2.54
N MET A 112 9.41 2.44 2.66
CA MET A 112 8.71 3.36 3.55
C MET A 112 9.06 3.08 5.01
N GLU A 113 9.05 1.82 5.44
CA GLU A 113 9.42 1.41 6.80
C GLU A 113 10.85 1.88 7.13
N ARG A 114 11.84 1.55 6.31
CA ARG A 114 13.24 1.98 6.50
C ARG A 114 13.35 3.50 6.62
N ARG A 115 12.60 4.25 5.81
CA ARG A 115 12.60 5.72 5.85
C ARG A 115 12.01 6.23 7.16
N LEU A 116 10.88 5.68 7.60
CA LEU A 116 10.23 6.06 8.85
C LEU A 116 11.08 5.70 10.08
N GLU A 117 11.81 4.60 10.04
CA GLU A 117 12.79 4.25 11.07
C GLU A 117 13.94 5.26 11.15
N ALA A 118 14.48 5.69 10.01
CA ALA A 118 15.53 6.71 9.94
C ALA A 118 15.05 8.09 10.46
N GLU A 119 13.76 8.39 10.37
CA GLU A 119 13.18 9.66 10.83
C GLU A 119 12.74 9.69 12.31
N ARG A 120 13.03 8.65 13.11
CA ARG A 120 12.64 8.57 14.53
C ARG A 120 13.34 9.64 15.38
N ALA A 121 12.78 10.85 15.39
CA ALA A 121 13.33 12.01 16.10
C ALA A 121 12.92 12.11 17.58
N THR A 122 11.78 11.53 18.01
CA THR A 122 11.32 11.57 19.42
C THR A 122 10.60 10.28 19.84
N ARG A 123 10.68 9.92 21.14
CA ARG A 123 10.07 8.69 21.71
C ARG A 123 8.55 8.59 21.53
N ALA A 124 7.82 9.71 21.64
CA ALA A 124 6.37 9.71 21.50
C ALA A 124 5.91 9.48 20.04
N HIS A 125 6.59 10.12 19.07
CA HIS A 125 6.31 9.89 17.64
C HIS A 125 6.71 8.48 17.20
N ALA A 126 7.76 7.92 17.80
CA ALA A 126 8.21 6.57 17.49
C ALA A 126 7.13 5.50 17.77
N LYS A 127 6.35 5.64 18.85
CA LYS A 127 5.28 4.68 19.17
C LYS A 127 4.12 4.74 18.17
N THR A 128 3.66 5.94 17.80
CA THR A 128 2.58 6.08 16.82
C THR A 128 3.03 5.66 15.43
N LEU A 129 4.26 6.01 15.03
CA LEU A 129 4.84 5.57 13.76
C LEU A 129 5.00 4.04 13.70
N ALA A 130 5.47 3.40 14.78
CA ALA A 130 5.58 1.95 14.85
C ALA A 130 4.20 1.28 14.71
N ARG A 131 3.17 1.79 15.42
CA ARG A 131 1.79 1.26 15.29
C ARG A 131 1.22 1.44 13.88
N ALA A 132 1.50 2.57 13.23
CA ALA A 132 1.02 2.81 11.87
C ALA A 132 1.72 1.88 10.86
N THR A 133 3.02 1.66 11.04
CA THR A 133 3.82 0.74 10.21
C THR A 133 3.38 -0.71 10.40
N GLU A 134 3.12 -1.12 11.64
CA GLU A 134 2.58 -2.45 11.96
C GLU A 134 1.19 -2.66 11.34
N ALA A 135 0.31 -1.67 11.41
CA ALA A 135 -1.02 -1.77 10.81
C ALA A 135 -0.96 -1.98 9.28
N VAL A 136 0.03 -1.37 8.61
CA VAL A 136 0.27 -1.61 7.18
C VAL A 136 0.76 -3.03 6.95
N ARG A 137 1.71 -3.51 7.75
CA ARG A 137 2.19 -4.89 7.71
C ARG A 137 1.07 -5.90 7.86
N GLU A 138 0.24 -5.75 8.90
CA GLU A 138 -0.92 -6.60 9.13
C GLU A 138 -1.88 -6.58 7.95
N THR A 139 -2.09 -5.42 7.32
CA THR A 139 -2.97 -5.31 6.16
C THR A 139 -2.42 -6.09 4.97
N LEU A 140 -1.10 -6.02 4.73
CA LEU A 140 -0.43 -6.77 3.67
C LEU A 140 -0.44 -8.30 3.94
N ASP A 141 -0.20 -8.73 5.17
CA ASP A 141 -0.35 -10.16 5.57
C ASP A 141 -1.79 -10.65 5.39
N LYS A 142 -2.78 -9.86 5.81
CA LYS A 142 -4.20 -10.19 5.60
C LYS A 142 -4.56 -10.27 4.11
N MET A 143 -3.83 -9.58 3.23
CA MET A 143 -3.98 -9.69 1.78
C MET A 143 -3.20 -10.85 1.15
N GLY A 144 -2.41 -11.59 1.93
CA GLY A 144 -1.54 -12.66 1.43
C GLY A 144 -0.36 -12.14 0.60
N LEU A 145 0.09 -10.91 0.86
CA LEU A 145 1.22 -10.29 0.16
C LEU A 145 2.55 -10.45 0.90
N LEU A 146 2.50 -10.94 2.15
CA LEU A 146 3.66 -11.25 2.97
C LEU A 146 3.65 -12.75 3.27
N ASP A 147 4.82 -13.38 3.19
CA ASP A 147 5.04 -14.79 3.55
C ASP A 147 5.16 -15.01 5.07
#